data_AF-A0A662TAE1-F1
#
_entry.id   AF-A0A662TAE1-F1
#
_cell.length_a   1.000
_cell.length_b   1.000
_cell.length_c   1.000
_cell.angle_alpha   90.00
_cell.angle_beta   90.00
_cell.angle_gamma   90.00
#
_symmetry.space_group_name_H-M   'P 1'
#
loop_
_entity.id
_entity.type
_entity.pdbx_description
1 polymer ?
#
loop_
_entity_poly.entity_id
_entity_poly.type
_entity_poly.pdbx_seq_one_letter_code
_entity_poly.pdbx_strand_id
1 'polypeptide(L)'
;MKVEAYCTLEEVRRFLIESTCKSFIPREYLKNGEIFPERRIKEALIHVEAEEKEDVQQIGDITFIRAKNVLGIIYNSKSGRTKLKWRQIYKDLGKLSGEASSNTLVNLITAGIRKIEPIRNDV
;
A
#
# COMPACT_ATOMS: atom_id res chain seq x y z
N MET A 1 -7.62 -10.29 -10.63
CA MET A 1 -7.02 -11.59 -10.26
C MET A 1 -6.82 -11.61 -8.76
N LYS A 2 -7.19 -12.69 -8.06
CA LYS A 2 -6.86 -12.82 -6.63
C LYS A 2 -5.40 -13.20 -6.48
N VAL A 3 -4.69 -12.50 -5.61
CA VAL A 3 -3.26 -12.70 -5.36
C VAL A 3 -2.95 -12.68 -3.87
N GLU A 4 -1.86 -13.33 -3.53
CA GLU A 4 -1.16 -13.14 -2.25
C GLU A 4 0.34 -13.02 -2.44
N ALA A 5 1.00 -12.35 -1.50
CA ALA A 5 2.44 -12.25 -1.45
C ALA A 5 2.89 -11.99 -0.01
N TYR A 6 4.00 -12.61 0.39
CA TYR A 6 4.72 -12.19 1.59
C TYR A 6 5.69 -11.06 1.21
N CYS A 7 5.57 -9.93 1.89
CA CYS A 7 6.38 -8.74 1.61
C CYS A 7 6.55 -7.85 2.84
N THR A 8 7.59 -7.04 2.78
CA THR A 8 7.94 -6.06 3.81
C THR A 8 7.03 -4.84 3.75
N LEU A 9 6.90 -4.14 4.87
CA LEU A 9 6.19 -2.86 4.97
C LEU A 9 6.77 -1.82 4.00
N GLU A 10 8.10 -1.80 3.83
CA GLU A 10 8.78 -0.86 2.92
C GLU A 10 8.44 -1.13 1.44
N GLU A 11 8.29 -2.40 1.04
CA GLU A 11 7.82 -2.74 -0.31
C GLU A 11 6.37 -2.29 -0.52
N VAL A 12 5.51 -2.44 0.49
CA VAL A 12 4.13 -1.94 0.42
C VAL A 12 4.09 -0.41 0.37
N ARG A 13 4.93 0.27 1.14
CA ARG A 13 5.08 1.74 1.11
C ARG A 13 5.47 2.21 -0.29
N ARG A 14 6.49 1.57 -0.90
CA ARG A 14 6.89 1.84 -2.28
C ARG A 14 5.76 1.60 -3.28
N PHE A 15 4.99 0.53 -3.11
CA PHE A 15 3.82 0.24 -3.93
C PHE A 15 2.75 1.34 -3.83
N LEU A 16 2.46 1.82 -2.62
CA LEU A 16 1.51 2.92 -2.42
C LEU A 16 1.99 4.18 -3.15
N ILE A 17 3.27 4.55 -3.00
CA ILE A 17 3.86 5.72 -3.65
C ILE A 17 3.77 5.59 -5.17
N GLU A 18 4.22 4.46 -5.74
CA GLU A 18 4.18 4.19 -7.17
C GLU A 18 2.77 4.28 -7.75
N SER A 19 1.78 3.81 -6.99
CA SER A 19 0.39 3.73 -7.44
C SER A 19 -0.41 5.02 -7.27
N THR A 20 0.13 6.05 -6.62
CA THR A 20 -0.68 7.18 -6.14
C THR A 20 -0.03 8.55 -6.30
N CYS A 21 1.17 8.74 -5.74
CA CYS A 21 1.72 10.07 -5.49
C CYS A 21 3.17 10.25 -5.98
N LYS A 22 3.73 9.26 -6.70
CA LYS A 22 5.11 9.32 -7.21
C LYS A 22 5.47 10.62 -7.95
N SER A 23 4.52 11.19 -8.69
CA SER A 23 4.76 12.41 -9.48
C SER A 23 4.89 13.70 -8.66
N PHE A 24 4.40 13.71 -7.42
CA PHE A 24 4.33 14.93 -6.60
C PHE A 24 4.79 14.75 -5.14
N ILE A 25 5.18 13.54 -4.73
CA ILE A 25 5.69 13.29 -3.38
C ILE A 25 6.98 14.10 -3.12
N PRO A 26 7.06 14.82 -1.98
CA PRO A 26 8.30 15.50 -1.56
C PRO A 26 9.49 14.54 -1.44
N ARG A 27 10.68 14.98 -1.83
CA ARG A 27 11.89 14.13 -1.90
C ARG A 27 12.32 13.61 -0.52
N GLU A 28 12.08 14.40 0.52
CA GLU A 28 12.31 14.05 1.91
C GLU A 28 11.43 12.89 2.38
N TYR A 29 10.19 12.79 1.88
CA TYR A 29 9.25 11.73 2.26
C TYR A 29 9.58 10.40 1.57
N LEU A 30 10.19 10.45 0.38
CA LEU A 30 10.67 9.23 -0.31
C LEU A 30 11.69 8.46 0.53
N LYS A 31 12.58 9.17 1.23
CA LYS A 31 13.65 8.60 2.05
C LYS A 31 13.21 8.23 3.47
N ASN A 32 12.03 8.67 3.89
CA ASN A 32 11.51 8.42 5.24
C ASN A 32 10.58 7.20 5.24
N GLY A 33 11.03 6.10 5.84
CA GLY A 33 10.28 4.85 5.95
C GLY A 33 9.03 4.92 6.85
N GLU A 34 8.88 5.98 7.65
CA GLU A 34 7.70 6.20 8.49
C GLU A 34 6.62 7.03 7.78
N ILE A 35 6.90 7.59 6.58
CA ILE A 35 5.93 8.40 5.85
C ILE A 35 5.14 7.56 4.84
N PHE A 36 3.82 7.58 4.98
CA PHE A 36 2.90 6.85 4.10
C PHE A 36 1.87 7.81 3.49
N PRO A 37 1.43 7.59 2.25
CA PRO A 37 0.26 8.27 1.70
C PRO A 37 -1.03 7.57 2.15
N GLU A 38 -1.98 8.34 2.70
CA GLU A 38 -3.37 7.95 2.88
C GLU A 38 -4.28 8.70 1.90
N ARG A 39 -5.45 8.12 1.62
CA ARG A 39 -6.53 8.76 0.88
C ARG A 39 -7.86 8.41 1.53
N ARG A 40 -8.54 9.41 2.08
CA ARG A 40 -9.75 9.26 2.90
C ARG A 40 -11.05 9.27 2.08
N ILE A 41 -11.01 8.72 0.86
CA ILE A 41 -12.17 8.59 -0.04
C ILE A 41 -12.56 7.13 -0.08
N LYS A 42 -13.79 6.78 0.33
CA LYS A 42 -14.22 5.39 0.56
C LYS A 42 -14.00 4.48 -0.67
N GLU A 43 -14.34 4.97 -1.86
CA GLU A 43 -14.26 4.24 -3.13
C GLU A 43 -12.81 4.01 -3.59
N ALA A 44 -11.89 4.84 -3.11
CA ALA A 44 -10.48 4.83 -3.49
C ALA A 44 -9.58 4.78 -2.24
N LEU A 45 -10.05 4.18 -1.15
CA LEU A 45 -9.44 4.26 0.18
C LEU A 45 -7.98 3.80 0.17
N ILE A 46 -7.12 4.60 0.79
CA ILE A 46 -5.79 4.16 1.22
C ILE A 46 -5.72 4.47 2.71
N HIS A 47 -5.59 3.43 3.51
CA HIS A 47 -5.63 3.54 4.97
C HIS A 47 -4.48 2.76 5.58
N VAL A 48 -3.80 3.38 6.54
CA VAL A 48 -2.71 2.79 7.31
C VAL A 48 -3.16 2.68 8.76
N GLU A 49 -3.24 1.44 9.24
CA GLU A 49 -3.52 1.09 10.63
C GLU A 49 -2.20 0.95 11.37
N ALA A 50 -2.01 1.76 12.41
CA ALA A 50 -0.75 1.90 13.14
C ALA A 50 -1.03 2.30 14.60
N GLU A 51 -0.11 2.00 15.52
CA GLU A 51 -0.24 2.40 16.92
C GLU A 51 -0.11 3.91 17.11
N GLU A 52 0.87 4.52 16.44
CA GLU A 52 1.03 5.97 16.40
C GLU A 52 0.85 6.46 14.97
N LYS A 53 0.02 7.49 14.80
CA LYS A 53 -0.23 8.12 13.50
C LYS A 53 -0.48 9.63 13.65
N GLU A 54 0.20 10.42 12.83
CA GLU A 54 0.01 11.86 12.72
C GLU A 54 -0.08 12.32 11.25
N ASP A 55 -0.90 13.33 10.98
CA ASP A 55 -0.96 13.98 9.68
C ASP A 55 0.23 14.94 9.55
N VAL A 56 1.01 14.82 8.48
CA VAL A 56 2.17 15.68 8.22
C VAL A 56 1.82 16.77 7.23
N GLN A 57 1.21 16.38 6.11
CA GLN A 57 0.86 17.30 5.03
C GLN A 57 -0.26 16.72 4.15
N GLN A 58 -1.14 17.58 3.64
CA GLN A 58 -2.09 17.21 2.60
C GLN A 58 -1.75 17.88 1.26
N ILE A 59 -1.77 17.10 0.18
CA ILE A 59 -1.64 17.58 -1.19
C ILE A 59 -2.75 16.94 -2.04
N GLY A 60 -3.72 17.74 -2.45
CA GLY A 60 -4.91 17.26 -3.15
C GLY A 60 -5.72 16.29 -2.28
N ASP A 61 -6.00 15.09 -2.81
CA ASP A 61 -6.72 14.01 -2.11
C ASP A 61 -5.82 13.07 -1.30
N ILE A 62 -4.50 13.32 -1.28
CA ILE A 62 -3.53 12.51 -0.53
C ILE A 62 -3.10 13.26 0.73
N THR A 63 -3.19 12.56 1.87
CA THR A 63 -2.62 13.00 3.15
C THR A 63 -1.38 12.16 3.42
N PHE A 64 -0.22 12.78 3.47
CA PHE A 64 0.99 12.16 3.97
C PHE A 64 0.92 12.12 5.49
N ILE A 65 1.03 10.91 6.04
CA ILE A 65 1.04 10.65 7.47
C ILE A 65 2.41 10.17 7.90
N ARG A 66 2.79 10.39 9.16
CA ARG A 66 3.84 9.62 9.82
C ARG A 66 3.17 8.52 10.62
N ALA A 67 3.60 7.28 10.43
CA ALA A 67 3.06 6.12 11.12
C ALA A 67 4.18 5.26 11.72
N LYS A 68 3.98 4.82 12.96
CA LYS A 68 4.88 3.88 13.66
C LYS A 68 4.11 2.65 14.12
N ASN A 69 4.80 1.52 14.14
CA ASN A 69 4.22 0.21 14.47
C ASN A 69 2.98 -0.10 13.62
N VAL A 70 3.17 -0.09 12.29
CA VAL A 70 2.09 -0.34 11.32
C VAL A 70 1.64 -1.80 11.41
N LEU A 71 0.34 -2.01 11.63
CA LEU A 71 -0.32 -3.31 11.79
C LEU A 71 -1.03 -3.76 10.51
N GLY A 72 -1.48 -2.81 9.69
CA GLY A 72 -2.24 -3.11 8.48
C GLY A 72 -2.31 -1.95 7.50
N ILE A 73 -2.49 -2.29 6.22
CA ILE A 73 -2.70 -1.33 5.15
C ILE A 73 -3.86 -1.80 4.28
N ILE A 74 -4.77 -0.90 3.93
CA ILE A 74 -5.83 -1.13 2.94
C ILE A 74 -5.57 -0.24 1.74
N TYR A 75 -5.66 -0.80 0.54
CA TYR A 75 -5.55 -0.08 -0.73
C TYR A 75 -6.69 -0.44 -1.67
N ASN A 76 -7.45 0.57 -2.06
CA ASN A 76 -8.44 0.51 -3.13
C ASN A 76 -8.03 1.47 -4.25
N SER A 77 -7.98 0.98 -5.49
CA SER A 77 -7.71 1.84 -6.64
C SER A 77 -8.90 2.76 -6.94
N LYS A 78 -8.64 3.95 -7.51
CA LYS A 78 -9.70 4.86 -7.98
C LYS A 78 -10.67 4.20 -8.97
N SER A 79 -10.20 3.23 -9.74
CA SER A 79 -11.01 2.46 -10.69
C SER A 79 -11.88 1.38 -10.04
N GLY A 80 -11.70 1.09 -8.75
CA GLY A 80 -12.38 -0.01 -8.04
C GLY A 80 -11.96 -1.43 -8.44
N ARG A 81 -11.07 -1.58 -9.43
CA ARG A 81 -10.60 -2.87 -9.97
C ARG A 81 -9.54 -3.56 -9.11
N THR A 82 -9.04 -2.88 -8.09
CA THR A 82 -8.04 -3.39 -7.17
C THR A 82 -8.48 -3.12 -5.74
N LYS A 83 -8.43 -4.16 -4.91
CA LYS A 83 -8.67 -4.11 -3.47
C LYS A 83 -7.64 -5.02 -2.81
N LEU A 84 -6.67 -4.41 -2.14
CA LEU A 84 -5.58 -5.12 -1.46
C LEU A 84 -5.59 -4.78 0.03
N LYS A 85 -5.19 -5.76 0.82
CA LYS A 85 -4.87 -5.60 2.24
C LYS A 85 -3.48 -6.16 2.50
N TRP A 86 -2.68 -5.45 3.26
CA TRP A 86 -1.48 -5.98 3.88
C TRP A 86 -1.69 -6.08 5.38
N ARG A 87 -1.27 -7.18 5.98
CA ARG A 87 -1.33 -7.40 7.43
C ARG A 87 0.04 -7.84 7.94
N GLN A 88 0.47 -7.22 9.03
CA GLN A 88 1.70 -7.58 9.71
C GLN A 88 1.63 -9.04 10.20
N ILE A 89 2.76 -9.74 10.10
CA ILE A 89 2.95 -11.07 10.66
C ILE A 89 4.06 -11.04 11.72
N TYR A 90 5.19 -10.42 11.39
CA TYR A 90 6.32 -10.29 12.30
C TYR A 90 7.19 -9.10 11.93
N LYS A 91 7.41 -8.17 12.86
CA LYS A 91 8.17 -6.92 12.62
C LYS A 91 7.67 -6.20 11.36
N ASP A 92 8.51 -6.02 10.36
CA ASP A 92 8.18 -5.38 9.10
C ASP A 92 7.65 -6.34 8.03
N LEU A 93 7.64 -7.66 8.29
CA LEU A 93 7.12 -8.66 7.37
C LEU A 93 5.61 -8.83 7.55
N GLY A 94 4.90 -8.89 6.43
CA GLY A 94 3.47 -9.18 6.41
C GLY A 94 3.01 -9.90 5.15
N LYS A 95 1.71 -10.15 5.09
CA LYS A 95 1.04 -10.78 3.95
C LYS A 95 0.15 -9.76 3.25
N LEU A 96 0.47 -9.48 1.99
CA LEU A 96 -0.39 -8.78 1.05
C LEU A 96 -1.35 -9.79 0.42
N SER A 97 -2.64 -9.45 0.34
CA SER A 97 -3.64 -10.28 -0.31
C SER A 97 -4.78 -9.45 -0.87
N GLY A 98 -5.46 -9.95 -1.90
CA GLY A 98 -6.69 -9.36 -2.42
C GLY A 98 -6.80 -9.46 -3.92
N GLU A 99 -7.61 -8.58 -4.50
CA GLU A 99 -7.81 -8.50 -5.94
C GLU A 99 -6.90 -7.45 -6.55
N ALA A 100 -6.10 -7.86 -7.53
CA ALA A 100 -5.23 -6.98 -8.31
C ALA A 100 -5.65 -6.96 -9.78
N SER A 101 -5.69 -5.75 -10.34
CA SER A 101 -5.69 -5.53 -11.79
C SER A 101 -4.28 -5.72 -12.39
N SER A 102 -4.17 -5.87 -13.71
CA SER A 102 -2.88 -6.02 -14.39
C SER A 102 -1.92 -4.87 -14.12
N ASN A 103 -2.42 -3.62 -14.10
CA ASN A 103 -1.61 -2.45 -13.76
C ASN A 103 -1.09 -2.52 -12.31
N THR A 104 -1.92 -3.00 -11.39
CA THR A 104 -1.50 -3.21 -10.00
C THR A 104 -0.40 -4.25 -9.91
N LEU A 105 -0.47 -5.35 -10.66
CA LEU A 105 0.60 -6.36 -10.69
C LEU A 105 1.93 -5.75 -11.13
N VAL A 106 1.92 -4.90 -12.16
CA VAL A 106 3.12 -4.17 -12.60
C VAL A 106 3.65 -3.30 -11.46
N ASN A 107 2.80 -2.51 -10.81
CA ASN A 107 3.22 -1.65 -9.70
C ASN A 107 3.77 -2.44 -8.50
N LEU A 108 3.20 -3.61 -8.18
CA LEU A 108 3.70 -4.49 -7.12
C LEU A 108 5.11 -4.99 -7.44
N ILE A 109 5.35 -5.43 -8.68
CA ILE A 109 6.67 -5.88 -9.13
C ILE A 109 7.68 -4.72 -9.12
N THR A 110 7.28 -3.54 -9.61
CA THR A 110 8.09 -2.31 -9.58
C THR A 110 8.47 -1.92 -8.15
N ALA A 111 7.58 -2.14 -7.19
CA ALA A 111 7.82 -1.86 -5.78
C ALA A 111 8.74 -2.91 -5.09
N GLY A 112 9.04 -4.03 -5.75
CA GLY A 112 9.90 -5.11 -5.24
C GLY A 112 9.15 -6.37 -4.81
N ILE A 113 7.81 -6.38 -4.83
CA ILE A 113 6.99 -7.52 -4.44
C ILE A 113 6.97 -8.53 -5.59
N ARG A 114 7.85 -9.53 -5.52
CA ARG A 114 8.11 -10.47 -6.64
C ARG A 114 7.43 -11.83 -6.48
N LYS A 115 7.31 -12.34 -5.27
CA LYS A 115 6.69 -13.65 -4.99
C LYS A 115 5.17 -13.52 -4.89
N ILE A 116 4.55 -13.11 -6.00
CA ILE A 116 3.09 -12.95 -6.11
C ILE A 116 2.49 -14.28 -6.57
N GLU A 117 1.68 -14.88 -5.72
CA GLU A 117 1.03 -16.16 -5.96
C GLU A 117 -0.45 -15.93 -6.33
N PRO A 118 -0.93 -16.46 -7.46
CA PRO A 118 -2.34 -16.39 -7.80
C PRO A 118 -3.14 -17.36 -6.93
N ILE A 119 -4.18 -16.86 -6.27
CA ILE A 119 -5.10 -17.71 -5.51
C ILE A 119 -6.11 -18.28 -6.50
N ARG A 120 -5.99 -19.57 -6.84
CA ARG A 120 -7.04 -20.29 -7.54
C ARG A 120 -8.15 -20.55 -6.53
N ASN A 121 -9.39 -20.18 -6.87
CA ASN A 121 -10.51 -20.75 -6.13
C ASN A 121 -10.63 -22.18 -6.67
N ASP A 122 -10.43 -23.18 -5.81
CA ASP A 122 -10.84 -24.54 -6.12
C ASP A 122 -12.38 -24.50 -6.20
N VAL A 123 -12.91 -24.63 -7.42
CA VAL A 123 -14.33 -24.88 -7.69
C VAL A 123 -14.41 -26.20 -8.42
#